data_AF-A0A060BVR3-F1
#
_entry.id   AF-A0A060BVR3-F1
#
_cell.length_a   1.000
_cell.length_b   1.000
_cell.length_c   1.000
_cell.angle_alpha   90.00
_cell.angle_beta   90.00
_cell.angle_gamma   90.00
#
_symmetry.space_group_name_H-M   'P 1'
#
loop_
_entity.id
_entity.type
_entity.pdbx_description
1 polymer ?
#
loop_
_entity_poly.entity_id
_entity_poly.type
_entity_poly.pdbx_seq_one_letter_code
_entity_poly.pdbx_strand_id
1 'polypeptide(L)'
;VIVEDASVETPGAHLAREVTDDLRRSTGNRLARRSRDRRGGDPSCSAWTPAWGSQRYRLVIRRTDGDDKTPIVTVFGGDVAGVRHGVQTLRLIIRQRGRLLPEMTVEDGPAYPVRGYSVDVTRGRVPTMAWLKRWVDLLELYKYNQLQLYVEHS
;
A
#
# COMPACT_ATOMS: atom_id res chain seq x y z
N VAL A 1 9.83 1.33 8.03
CA VAL A 1 8.88 1.93 7.09
C VAL A 1 8.21 3.08 7.80
N ILE A 2 8.46 4.30 7.33
CA ILE A 2 7.81 5.50 7.84
C ILE A 2 6.62 5.74 6.90
N VAL A 3 5.41 5.43 7.37
CA VAL A 3 4.19 5.84 6.66
C VAL A 3 3.81 7.19 7.26
N GLU A 4 4.14 8.26 6.56
CA GLU A 4 3.84 9.64 6.93
C GLU A 4 2.51 10.04 6.28
N ASP A 5 1.48 10.27 7.10
CA ASP A 5 0.30 11.04 6.71
C ASP A 5 -0.14 11.87 7.92
N ALA A 6 -0.38 13.16 7.71
CA ALA A 6 -0.65 14.17 8.71
C ALA A 6 -2.15 14.33 9.03
N SER A 7 -3.03 13.47 8.50
CA SER A 7 -4.48 13.76 8.58
C SER A 7 -5.42 12.61 8.91
N VAL A 8 -4.93 11.38 9.20
CA VAL A 8 -5.85 10.23 9.36
C VAL A 8 -5.50 9.34 10.54
N GLU A 9 -6.26 9.48 11.63
CA GLU A 9 -6.04 8.83 12.93
C GLU A 9 -6.21 7.30 12.96
N THR A 10 -6.51 6.59 11.86
CA THR A 10 -6.87 5.14 11.96
C THR A 10 -6.35 4.18 10.86
N PRO A 11 -6.20 4.55 9.57
CA PRO A 11 -5.78 3.59 8.53
C PRO A 11 -4.31 3.17 8.57
N GLY A 12 -3.42 4.00 9.13
CA GLY A 12 -1.98 3.76 9.11
C GLY A 12 -1.55 2.48 9.84
N ALA A 13 -2.29 2.08 10.88
CA ALA A 13 -1.97 0.87 11.65
C ALA A 13 -2.22 -0.43 10.87
N HIS A 14 -3.29 -0.48 10.07
CA HIS A 14 -3.59 -1.64 9.22
C HIS A 14 -2.53 -1.81 8.14
N LEU A 15 -2.23 -0.74 7.39
CA LEU A 15 -1.24 -0.74 6.32
C LEU A 15 0.16 -1.12 6.82
N ALA A 16 0.56 -0.59 7.98
CA ALA A 16 1.83 -0.94 8.60
C ALA A 16 1.89 -2.43 8.99
N ARG A 17 0.77 -3.01 9.43
CA ARG A 17 0.67 -4.43 9.76
C ARG A 17 0.82 -5.30 8.50
N GLU A 18 0.15 -4.95 7.41
CA GLU A 18 0.26 -5.69 6.14
C GLU A 18 1.70 -5.75 5.62
N VAL A 19 2.40 -4.63 5.66
CA VAL A 19 3.82 -4.55 5.29
C VAL A 19 4.68 -5.39 6.22
N THR A 20 4.43 -5.33 7.53
CA THR A 20 5.15 -6.13 8.52
C THR A 20 4.94 -7.63 8.29
N ASP A 21 3.72 -8.05 7.97
CA ASP A 21 3.38 -9.45 7.73
C ASP A 21 4.02 -9.98 6.43
N ASP A 22 4.09 -9.17 5.37
CA ASP A 22 4.80 -9.54 4.14
C ASP A 22 6.33 -9.62 4.34
N LEU A 23 6.92 -8.76 5.18
CA LEU A 23 8.32 -8.86 5.57
C LEU A 23 8.62 -10.09 6.42
N ARG A 24 7.74 -10.42 7.36
CA ARG A 24 7.85 -11.64 8.17
C ARG A 24 7.79 -12.89 7.28
N ARG A 25 6.85 -12.93 6.33
CA ARG A 25 6.72 -14.04 5.39
C ARG A 25 7.95 -14.19 4.48
N SER A 26 8.55 -13.08 4.06
CA SER A 26 9.71 -13.10 3.15
C SER A 26 11.05 -13.29 3.85
N THR A 27 11.20 -12.91 5.13
CA THR A 27 12.52 -12.86 5.79
C THR A 27 12.57 -13.33 7.25
N GLY A 28 11.46 -13.79 7.84
CA GLY A 28 11.41 -14.31 9.21
C GLY A 28 11.51 -13.28 10.35
N ASN A 29 11.82 -12.00 10.05
CA ASN A 29 12.08 -10.97 11.06
C ASN A 29 11.09 -9.79 11.00
N ARG A 30 10.97 -9.04 12.10
CA ARG A 30 10.09 -7.86 12.24
C ARG A 30 10.89 -6.57 12.01
N LEU A 31 10.42 -5.66 11.16
CA LEU A 31 10.97 -4.30 11.12
C LEU A 31 10.45 -3.47 12.30
N ALA A 32 11.33 -2.70 12.92
CA ALA A 32 10.94 -1.70 13.91
C ALA A 32 10.18 -0.55 13.23
N ARG A 33 8.99 -0.25 13.75
CA ARG A 33 8.26 0.98 13.40
C ARG A 33 9.06 2.15 13.97
N ARG A 34 9.51 3.06 13.11
CA ARG A 34 9.91 4.40 13.53
C ARG A 34 8.94 5.35 12.84
N SER A 35 8.27 6.17 13.64
CA SER A 35 7.57 7.36 13.15
C SER A 35 8.52 8.52 13.43
N ARG A 36 8.90 9.28 12.42
CA ARG A 36 9.65 10.52 12.62
C ARG A 36 8.71 11.66 12.29
N ASP A 37 8.44 12.51 13.28
CA ASP A 37 7.85 13.83 13.03
C ASP A 37 8.95 14.68 12.38
N ARG A 38 8.87 14.89 11.06
CA ARG A 38 9.78 15.82 10.38
C ARG A 38 9.18 17.22 10.40
N ARG A 39 9.56 18.00 11.41
CA ARG A 39 9.55 19.48 11.37
C ARG A 39 10.68 20.09 10.52
N GLY A 40 11.38 19.27 9.73
CA GLY A 40 12.46 19.72 8.85
C GLY A 40 12.43 18.91 7.56
N GLY A 41 11.79 19.47 6.54
CA GLY A 41 11.62 18.85 5.23
C GLY A 41 12.94 18.75 4.49
N ASP A 42 13.17 17.59 3.87
CA ASP A 42 14.11 17.46 2.76
C ASP A 42 13.58 18.32 1.59
N PRO A 43 14.33 19.33 1.10
CA PRO A 43 13.86 20.22 0.03
C PRO A 43 13.68 19.49 -1.32
N SER A 44 14.15 18.25 -1.48
CA SER A 44 13.81 17.39 -2.63
C SER A 44 12.37 16.83 -2.57
N CYS A 45 11.69 16.95 -1.43
CA CYS A 45 10.27 16.64 -1.23
C CYS A 45 9.37 17.89 -1.39
N SER A 46 9.77 18.85 -2.23
CA SER A 46 9.07 20.11 -2.42
C SER A 46 7.60 19.91 -2.81
N ALA A 47 6.72 20.46 -1.97
CA ALA A 47 5.31 20.75 -2.16
C ALA A 47 4.37 19.54 -2.32
N TRP A 48 3.93 18.99 -1.18
CA TRP A 48 2.60 18.40 -1.06
C TRP A 48 1.60 19.39 -1.67
N THR A 49 1.03 19.02 -2.82
CA THR A 49 0.03 19.84 -3.49
C THR A 49 -1.21 18.96 -3.65
N PRO A 50 -2.42 19.42 -3.27
CA PRO A 50 -3.68 18.76 -3.61
C PRO A 50 -3.88 18.50 -5.12
N ALA A 51 -3.01 19.05 -5.97
CA ALA A 51 -2.99 18.91 -7.43
C ALA A 51 -2.54 17.54 -7.95
N TRP A 52 -2.11 16.60 -7.08
CA TRP A 52 -1.56 15.31 -7.52
C TRP A 52 -2.61 14.36 -8.10
N GLY A 53 -3.91 14.68 -8.02
CA GLY A 53 -5.00 13.86 -8.56
C GLY A 53 -5.36 12.69 -7.65
N SER A 54 -6.65 12.30 -7.66
CA SER A 54 -7.16 11.25 -6.78
C SER A 54 -6.48 9.90 -7.03
N GLN A 55 -6.25 9.13 -5.96
CA GLN A 55 -5.63 7.79 -5.99
C GLN A 55 -4.18 7.74 -6.52
N ARG A 56 -3.54 8.86 -6.80
CA ARG A 56 -2.13 8.92 -7.22
C ARG A 56 -1.19 8.87 -6.03
N TYR A 57 0.00 8.34 -6.23
CA TYR A 57 0.98 8.19 -5.16
C TYR A 57 2.42 8.27 -5.68
N ARG A 58 3.33 8.56 -4.76
CA ARG A 58 4.79 8.44 -4.96
C ARG A 58 5.38 7.60 -3.84
N LEU A 59 6.16 6.59 -4.19
CA LEU A 59 6.93 5.75 -3.28
C LEU A 59 8.40 6.06 -3.47
N VAL A 60 9.09 6.43 -2.38
CA VAL A 60 10.52 6.72 -2.38
C VAL A 60 11.22 5.75 -1.44
N ILE A 61 12.21 5.04 -1.96
CA ILE A 61 13.09 4.15 -1.20
C ILE A 61 14.51 4.71 -1.33
N ARG A 62 15.08 5.08 -0.19
CA ARG A 62 16.45 5.63 -0.07
C ARG A 62 17.24 4.84 0.95
N ARG A 63 18.54 4.71 0.77
CA ARG A 63 19.44 4.21 1.80
C ARG A 63 19.91 5.35 2.69
N THR A 64 20.21 5.00 3.93
CA THR A 64 20.92 5.90 4.83
C THR A 64 22.41 5.80 4.56
N ASP A 65 23.07 6.94 4.43
CA ASP A 65 24.52 7.03 4.44
C ASP A 65 24.99 6.77 5.89
N GLY A 66 25.50 5.56 6.14
CA GLY A 66 26.00 5.09 7.44
C GLY A 66 26.16 3.56 7.51
N ASP A 67 26.75 3.06 8.61
CA ASP A 67 26.93 1.61 8.87
C ASP A 67 25.59 0.85 8.93
N ASP A 68 24.51 1.54 9.30
CA ASP A 68 23.16 0.99 9.25
C ASP A 68 22.61 1.07 7.82
N LYS A 69 22.67 -0.05 7.09
CA LYS A 69 22.14 -0.18 5.71
C LYS A 69 20.61 -0.31 5.65
N THR A 70 19.89 0.27 6.61
CA THR A 70 18.43 0.16 6.69
C THR A 70 17.77 1.10 5.66
N PRO A 71 16.92 0.59 4.75
CA PRO A 71 16.23 1.46 3.79
C PRO A 71 15.19 2.33 4.50
N ILE A 72 15.22 3.63 4.20
CA ILE A 72 14.14 4.56 4.49
C ILE A 72 13.13 4.47 3.35
N VAL A 73 11.90 4.16 3.72
CA VAL A 73 10.77 4.08 2.79
C VAL A 73 9.77 5.14 3.19
N THR A 74 9.39 5.97 2.22
CA THR A 74 8.37 7.02 2.37
C THR A 74 7.33 6.86 1.26
N VAL A 75 6.06 6.89 1.64
CA VAL A 75 4.91 6.83 0.71
C VAL A 75 4.16 8.14 0.80
N PHE A 76 3.89 8.75 -0.34
CA PHE A 76 3.08 9.94 -0.49
C PHE A 76 1.83 9.58 -1.30
N GLY A 77 0.66 10.08 -0.93
CA GLY A 77 -0.58 9.92 -1.68
C GLY A 77 -1.28 11.27 -1.89
N GLY A 78 -1.95 11.42 -3.04
CA GLY A 78 -2.82 12.58 -3.28
C GLY A 78 -4.10 12.56 -2.42
N ASP A 79 -4.48 11.38 -1.95
CA ASP A 79 -5.52 11.11 -0.97
C ASP A 79 -5.19 9.81 -0.20
N VAL A 80 -6.08 9.40 0.70
CA VAL A 80 -5.94 8.17 1.49
C VAL A 80 -5.83 6.92 0.59
N ALA A 81 -6.55 6.89 -0.54
CA ALA A 81 -6.49 5.77 -1.47
C ALA A 81 -5.12 5.72 -2.20
N GLY A 82 -4.54 6.87 -2.52
CA GLY A 82 -3.18 6.98 -3.02
C GLY A 82 -2.16 6.40 -2.04
N VAL A 83 -2.23 6.77 -0.76
CA VAL A 83 -1.35 6.19 0.27
C VAL A 83 -1.51 4.67 0.34
N ARG A 84 -2.75 4.16 0.32
CA ARG A 84 -3.00 2.70 0.26
C ARG A 84 -2.31 2.08 -0.96
N HIS A 85 -2.54 2.61 -2.16
CA HIS A 85 -1.95 2.09 -3.39
C HIS A 85 -0.41 2.08 -3.37
N GLY A 86 0.21 3.11 -2.80
CA GLY A 86 1.66 3.16 -2.62
C GLY A 86 2.18 2.10 -1.65
N VAL A 87 1.44 1.83 -0.57
CA VAL A 87 1.73 0.72 0.34
C VAL A 87 1.59 -0.64 -0.38
N GLN A 88 0.58 -0.82 -1.23
CA GLN A 88 0.43 -2.06 -1.98
C GLN A 88 1.60 -2.30 -2.94
N THR A 89 2.09 -1.25 -3.60
CA THR A 89 3.31 -1.35 -4.43
C THR A 89 4.54 -1.72 -3.61
N LEU A 90 4.70 -1.13 -2.42
CA LEU A 90 5.78 -1.51 -1.51
C LEU A 90 5.69 -3.00 -1.11
N ARG A 91 4.48 -3.50 -0.82
CA ARG A 91 4.27 -4.93 -0.49
C ARG A 91 4.66 -5.83 -1.65
N LEU A 92 4.33 -5.48 -2.89
CA LEU A 92 4.75 -6.23 -4.07
C LEU A 92 6.28 -6.26 -4.21
N ILE A 93 6.96 -5.13 -3.99
CA ILE A 93 8.44 -5.06 -4.01
C ILE A 93 9.03 -5.96 -2.92
N ILE A 94 8.49 -5.91 -1.70
CA ILE A 94 8.92 -6.76 -0.58
C ILE A 94 8.74 -8.25 -0.91
N ARG A 95 7.61 -8.63 -1.53
CA ARG A 95 7.38 -10.03 -1.93
C ARG A 95 8.37 -10.52 -2.98
N GLN A 96 8.89 -9.63 -3.84
CA GLN A 96 9.87 -9.97 -4.87
C GLN A 96 11.32 -9.93 -4.38
N ARG A 97 11.66 -9.01 -3.47
CA ARG A 97 13.05 -8.69 -3.09
C ARG A 97 13.36 -8.91 -1.60
N GLY A 98 12.37 -9.26 -0.79
CA GLY A 98 12.50 -9.37 0.66
C GLY A 98 12.98 -8.06 1.28
N ARG A 99 14.09 -8.14 2.04
CA ARG A 99 14.70 -7.00 2.74
C ARG A 99 15.66 -6.17 1.88
N LEU A 100 16.07 -6.68 0.71
CA LEU A 100 17.00 -6.00 -0.18
C LEU A 100 16.23 -5.03 -1.08
N LEU A 101 15.64 -4.01 -0.47
CA LEU A 101 14.92 -2.99 -1.21
C LEU A 101 15.91 -2.16 -2.05
N PRO A 102 15.73 -2.09 -3.38
CA PRO A 102 16.52 -1.21 -4.24
C PRO A 102 16.18 0.26 -3.95
N GLU A 103 17.14 1.15 -4.16
CA GLU A 103 16.85 2.58 -4.18
C GLU A 103 16.05 2.92 -5.43
N MET A 104 14.89 3.53 -5.25
CA MET A 104 14.02 3.88 -6.37
C MET A 104 12.97 4.91 -5.95
N THR A 105 12.45 5.60 -6.97
CA THR A 105 11.25 6.42 -6.88
C THR A 105 10.22 5.85 -7.85
N VAL A 106 9.01 5.61 -7.38
CA VAL A 106 7.87 5.19 -8.19
C VAL A 106 6.79 6.25 -8.10
N GLU A 107 6.32 6.72 -9.25
CA GLU A 107 5.14 7.59 -9.37
C GLU A 107 4.11 6.85 -10.20
N ASP A 108 2.92 6.70 -9.65
CA ASP A 108 1.89 5.87 -10.27
C ASP A 108 0.50 6.32 -9.81
N GLY A 109 -0.50 5.93 -10.61
CA GLY A 109 -1.88 6.32 -10.45
C GLY A 109 -2.77 5.59 -11.45
N PRO A 110 -4.04 5.38 -11.12
CA PRO A 110 -4.90 4.61 -11.98
C PRO A 110 -5.31 5.39 -13.23
N ALA A 111 -5.41 4.70 -14.36
CA ALA A 111 -6.01 5.26 -15.57
C ALA A 111 -7.54 5.46 -15.42
N TYR A 112 -8.19 4.59 -14.63
CA TYR A 112 -9.62 4.66 -14.34
C TYR A 112 -9.86 4.78 -12.83
N PRO A 113 -10.70 5.74 -12.40
CA PRO A 113 -10.96 5.96 -10.97
C PRO A 113 -11.65 4.77 -10.31
N VAL A 114 -12.40 3.97 -11.07
CA VAL A 114 -13.13 2.79 -10.60
C VAL A 114 -12.58 1.55 -11.30
N ARG A 115 -12.20 0.54 -10.50
CA ARG A 115 -11.66 -0.74 -10.94
C ARG A 115 -12.44 -1.83 -10.25
N GLY A 116 -13.46 -2.31 -10.96
CA GLY A 116 -14.44 -3.28 -10.47
C GLY A 116 -14.06 -4.71 -10.79
N TYR A 117 -14.38 -5.62 -9.87
CA TYR A 117 -14.37 -7.06 -10.10
C TYR A 117 -15.75 -7.62 -9.75
N SER A 118 -16.37 -8.39 -10.66
CA SER A 118 -17.69 -9.01 -10.44
C SER A 118 -17.54 -10.51 -10.23
N VAL A 119 -18.10 -11.01 -9.12
CA VAL A 119 -18.19 -12.45 -8.81
C VAL A 119 -19.64 -12.88 -8.95
N ASP A 120 -19.88 -13.86 -9.81
CA ASP A 120 -21.13 -14.60 -9.83
C ASP A 120 -21.18 -15.57 -8.62
N VAL A 121 -22.11 -15.32 -7.70
CA VAL A 121 -22.33 -16.18 -6.53
C VAL A 121 -23.60 -17.03 -6.64
N THR A 122 -24.23 -17.06 -7.81
CA THR A 122 -25.49 -17.76 -8.08
C THR A 122 -25.25 -19.15 -8.62
N ARG A 123 -24.19 -19.31 -9.43
CA ARG A 123 -23.85 -20.57 -10.07
C ARG A 123 -22.68 -21.26 -9.37
N GLY A 124 -22.87 -22.52 -9.01
CA GLY A 124 -21.84 -23.35 -8.41
C GLY A 124 -21.72 -23.18 -6.89
N ARG A 125 -20.51 -23.34 -6.36
CA ARG A 125 -20.26 -23.31 -4.91
C ARG A 125 -20.24 -21.87 -4.41
N VAL A 126 -21.24 -21.50 -3.59
CA VAL A 126 -21.30 -20.19 -2.92
C VAL A 126 -19.99 -19.94 -2.15
N PRO A 127 -19.29 -18.82 -2.40
CA PRO A 127 -18.06 -18.50 -1.69
C PRO A 127 -18.31 -18.35 -0.20
N THR A 128 -17.41 -18.92 0.61
CA THR A 128 -17.47 -18.69 2.06
C THR A 128 -17.01 -17.27 2.39
N MET A 129 -17.45 -16.73 3.53
CA MET A 129 -16.96 -15.44 4.01
C MET A 129 -15.45 -15.38 4.17
N ALA A 130 -14.82 -16.49 4.56
CA ALA A 130 -13.36 -16.59 4.67
C ALA A 130 -12.68 -16.47 3.29
N TRP A 131 -13.30 -17.05 2.25
CA TRP A 131 -12.80 -16.90 0.88
C TRP A 131 -12.98 -15.47 0.38
N LEU A 132 -14.16 -14.86 0.58
CA LEU A 132 -14.43 -13.48 0.15
C LEU A 132 -13.47 -12.48 0.78
N LYS A 133 -13.18 -12.61 2.08
CA LYS A 133 -12.20 -11.75 2.76
C LYS A 133 -10.81 -11.85 2.12
N ARG A 134 -10.32 -13.08 1.88
CA ARG A 134 -9.04 -13.28 1.18
C ARG A 134 -9.06 -12.73 -0.24
N TRP A 135 -10.20 -12.81 -0.91
CA TRP A 135 -10.38 -12.27 -2.26
C TRP A 135 -10.30 -10.74 -2.25
N VAL A 136 -10.97 -10.08 -1.31
CA VAL A 136 -10.88 -8.63 -1.11
C VAL A 136 -9.44 -8.20 -0.78
N ASP A 137 -8.74 -8.93 0.08
CA ASP A 137 -7.32 -8.63 0.39
C ASP A 137 -6.43 -8.72 -0.86
N LEU A 138 -6.72 -9.66 -1.76
CA LEU A 138 -6.01 -9.82 -3.02
C LEU A 138 -6.35 -8.71 -4.01
N LEU A 139 -7.62 -8.36 -4.12
CA LEU A 139 -8.10 -7.25 -4.96
C LEU A 139 -7.47 -5.93 -4.53
N GLU A 140 -7.43 -5.65 -3.22
CA GLU A 140 -6.77 -4.47 -2.66
C GLU A 140 -5.27 -4.46 -3.00
N LEU A 141 -4.57 -5.60 -2.88
CA LEU A 141 -3.16 -5.70 -3.28
C LEU A 141 -2.93 -5.32 -4.76
N TYR A 142 -3.88 -5.69 -5.62
CA TYR A 142 -3.88 -5.30 -7.05
C TYR A 142 -4.59 -3.97 -7.32
N LYS A 143 -4.88 -3.19 -6.27
CA LYS A 143 -5.49 -1.87 -6.32
C LYS A 143 -6.90 -1.85 -6.90
N TYR A 144 -7.66 -2.94 -6.92
CA TYR A 144 -9.10 -2.90 -7.21
C TYR A 144 -9.83 -2.23 -6.05
N ASN A 145 -10.86 -1.44 -6.34
CA ASN A 145 -11.57 -0.64 -5.34
C ASN A 145 -13.09 -0.87 -5.32
N GLN A 146 -13.59 -1.79 -6.15
CA GLN A 146 -14.99 -2.20 -6.14
C GLN A 146 -15.09 -3.71 -6.35
N LEU A 147 -15.78 -4.38 -5.45
CA LEU A 147 -16.18 -5.78 -5.59
C LEU A 147 -17.70 -5.82 -5.73
N GLN A 148 -18.18 -6.42 -6.82
CA GLN A 148 -19.60 -6.63 -7.10
C GLN A 148 -19.92 -8.11 -6.93
N LEU A 149 -20.99 -8.40 -6.20
CA LEU A 149 -21.51 -9.75 -6.04
C LEU A 149 -22.78 -9.83 -6.88
N TYR A 150 -22.74 -10.63 -7.93
CA TYR A 150 -23.91 -10.91 -8.75
C TYR A 150 -24.75 -11.98 -8.06
N VAL A 151 -26.00 -11.62 -7.76
CA VAL A 151 -26.99 -12.48 -7.10
C VAL A 151 -28.23 -12.53 -7.98
N GLU A 152 -28.67 -13.74 -8.35
CA GLU A 152 -29.92 -14.02 -9.03
C GLU A 152 -30.96 -14.24 -7.94
N HIS A 153 -32.10 -13.57 -8.06
CA HIS A 153 -33.25 -13.79 -7.20
C HIS A 153 -34.16 -14.81 -7.90
N SER A 154 -34.44 -15.91 -7.21
CA SER A 154 -35.49 -16.88 -7.56
C SER A 154 -36.75 -16.58 -6.77
#